data_AF-A0ABD3P0A5-F1
#
_entry.id   AF-A0ABD3P0A5-F1
#
_cell.length_a   1.000
_cell.length_b   1.000
_cell.length_c   1.000
_cell.angle_alpha   90.00
_cell.angle_beta   90.00
_cell.angle_gamma   90.00
#
_symmetry.space_group_name_H-M   'P 1'
#
loop_
_entity.id
_entity.type
_entity.pdbx_description
1 polymer ?
#
loop_
_entity_poly.entity_id
_entity_poly.type
_entity_poly.pdbx_seq_one_letter_code
_entity_poly.pdbx_strand_id
1 'polypeptide(L)'
;MPFSSKPGTNTVSPKNALICDWSRKGNSLLQDWPHNDSALHGSKKKVTFAEYSELRLYSNDKWYQSKKSYTSAEVKKFRDQAALDASRIRNLISLCPAQNGCAISHAMDAGLLKHDELLGIEHLVSEKAAANALYERKAHVALTLRAQEVMQRKYDNTVNDVWLAKVARRLSSRSVKRARIRAA
;
A
#
# COMPACT_ATOMS: atom_id res chain seq x y z
N MET A 1 18.56 -50.09 48.54
CA MET A 1 17.65 -49.36 47.62
C MET A 1 18.03 -49.72 46.19
N PRO A 2 17.18 -50.41 45.40
CA PRO A 2 17.50 -50.73 44.01
C PRO A 2 16.91 -49.70 43.05
N PHE A 3 17.75 -49.18 42.16
CA PHE A 3 17.35 -48.31 41.06
C PHE A 3 16.74 -49.15 39.93
N SER A 4 15.46 -48.92 39.64
CA SER A 4 14.72 -49.55 38.54
C SER A 4 14.69 -48.61 37.35
N SER A 5 15.59 -48.82 36.38
CA SER A 5 15.60 -48.15 35.08
C SER A 5 14.52 -48.76 34.16
N LYS A 6 13.60 -47.93 33.68
CA LYS A 6 12.60 -48.32 32.66
C LYS A 6 13.18 -48.12 31.24
N PRO A 7 12.89 -49.01 30.28
CA PRO A 7 13.34 -48.87 28.89
C PRO A 7 12.50 -47.81 28.15
N GLY A 8 13.19 -46.91 27.44
CA GLY A 8 12.58 -45.91 26.57
C GLY A 8 12.08 -46.54 25.27
N THR A 9 10.78 -46.42 25.02
CA THR A 9 10.18 -46.75 23.72
C THR A 9 10.38 -45.57 22.77
N ASN A 10 11.30 -45.74 21.82
CA ASN A 10 11.47 -44.83 20.69
C ASN A 10 10.30 -44.99 19.72
N THR A 11 9.27 -44.16 19.88
CA THR A 11 8.22 -43.95 18.87
C THR A 11 8.81 -43.11 17.73
N VAL A 12 9.30 -43.80 16.71
CA VAL A 12 9.66 -43.21 15.42
C VAL A 12 8.37 -42.69 14.78
N SER A 13 8.18 -41.38 14.85
CA SER A 13 7.08 -40.69 14.19
C SER A 13 7.28 -40.72 12.67
N PRO A 14 6.32 -41.23 11.88
CA PRO A 14 6.41 -41.19 10.43
C PRO A 14 6.30 -39.75 9.94
N LYS A 15 7.47 -39.14 9.71
CA LYS A 15 7.65 -38.07 8.73
C LYS A 15 7.23 -38.66 7.37
N ASN A 16 6.04 -38.30 6.89
CA ASN A 16 5.68 -38.22 5.46
C ASN A 16 4.16 -38.15 5.33
N ALA A 17 3.62 -36.94 5.17
CA ALA A 17 2.60 -36.65 4.17
C ALA A 17 2.16 -35.18 4.30
N LEU A 18 2.00 -34.53 3.15
CA LEU A 18 1.35 -33.22 2.94
C LEU A 18 2.20 -31.98 3.25
N ILE A 19 3.42 -31.94 2.73
CA ILE A 19 3.89 -30.68 2.13
C ILE A 19 3.04 -30.49 0.87
N CYS A 20 1.91 -29.80 1.03
CA CYS A 20 1.18 -29.30 -0.12
C CYS A 20 2.14 -28.39 -0.89
N ASP A 21 2.42 -28.76 -2.13
CA ASP A 21 3.23 -28.00 -3.08
C ASP A 21 2.44 -26.74 -3.50
N TRP A 22 2.44 -25.70 -2.67
CA TRP A 22 1.84 -24.40 -2.98
C TRP A 22 2.64 -23.64 -4.04
N SER A 23 3.86 -24.09 -4.37
CA SER A 23 4.72 -23.42 -5.37
C SER A 23 4.25 -23.59 -6.81
N ARG A 24 3.40 -24.59 -7.13
CA ARG A 24 2.98 -24.82 -8.52
C ARG A 24 1.72 -24.09 -8.98
N LYS A 25 0.94 -23.48 -8.08
CA LYS A 25 -0.33 -22.79 -8.47
C LYS A 25 -0.32 -21.27 -8.32
N GLY A 26 0.70 -20.69 -7.68
CA GLY A 26 0.80 -19.24 -7.44
C GLY A 26 1.07 -18.39 -8.69
N ASN A 27 1.68 -18.95 -9.73
CA ASN A 27 2.06 -18.17 -10.91
C ASN A 27 0.90 -17.87 -11.88
N SER A 28 -0.27 -18.50 -11.70
CA SER A 28 -1.43 -18.24 -12.58
C SER A 28 -2.20 -16.97 -12.25
N LEU A 29 -1.93 -16.34 -11.09
CA LEU A 29 -2.55 -15.07 -10.68
C LEU A 29 -1.67 -13.85 -10.94
N LEU A 30 -0.37 -14.05 -11.21
CA LEU A 30 0.41 -13.07 -11.94
C LEU A 30 -0.02 -13.20 -13.39
N GLN A 31 -1.11 -12.53 -13.75
CA GLN A 31 -1.41 -12.22 -15.12
C GLN A 31 -0.13 -11.59 -15.69
N ASP A 32 0.55 -12.29 -16.61
CA ASP A 32 1.80 -11.85 -17.22
C ASP A 32 1.66 -10.38 -17.56
N TRP A 33 2.41 -9.52 -16.85
CA TRP A 33 2.51 -8.13 -17.24
C TRP A 33 2.96 -8.16 -18.69
N PRO A 34 2.28 -7.46 -19.62
CA PRO A 34 2.64 -7.53 -21.03
C PRO A 34 4.11 -7.12 -21.13
N HIS A 35 4.98 -8.11 -21.37
CA HIS A 35 6.37 -7.88 -21.72
C HIS A 35 6.32 -7.20 -23.08
N ASN A 36 6.38 -5.87 -23.05
CA ASN A 36 6.56 -5.06 -24.23
C ASN A 36 7.98 -5.32 -24.75
N ASP A 37 8.20 -6.47 -25.37
CA ASP A 37 9.40 -6.81 -26.13
C ASP A 37 9.44 -6.04 -27.47
N SER A 38 8.90 -4.83 -27.49
CA SER A 38 8.96 -3.89 -28.61
C SER A 38 10.20 -3.02 -28.50
N ALA A 39 11.35 -3.65 -28.28
CA ALA A 39 12.64 -3.04 -28.54
C ALA A 39 13.06 -3.49 -29.94
N LEU A 40 12.68 -2.69 -30.95
CA LEU A 40 13.40 -2.41 -32.21
C LEU A 40 12.40 -1.77 -33.19
N HIS A 41 12.75 -0.60 -33.69
CA HIS A 41 12.05 0.26 -34.67
C HIS A 41 11.37 1.51 -34.09
N GLY A 42 11.86 2.67 -34.56
CA GLY A 42 11.51 4.03 -34.14
C GLY A 42 10.11 4.50 -34.54
N SER A 43 9.07 3.71 -34.24
CA SER A 43 7.69 4.18 -34.32
C SER A 43 7.40 5.11 -33.14
N LYS A 44 6.90 6.32 -33.44
CA LYS A 44 6.42 7.30 -32.45
C LYS A 44 5.54 6.59 -31.42
N LYS A 45 5.92 6.66 -30.14
CA LYS A 45 5.19 6.02 -29.03
C LYS A 45 3.75 6.54 -29.00
N LYS A 46 2.79 5.72 -29.43
CA LYS A 46 1.37 6.06 -29.39
C LYS A 46 0.84 5.69 -28.00
N VAL A 47 0.57 6.70 -27.19
CA VAL A 47 -0.07 6.51 -25.88
C VAL A 47 -1.57 6.32 -26.10
N THR A 48 -2.08 5.15 -25.77
CA THR A 48 -3.53 4.87 -25.73
C THR A 48 -4.00 4.85 -24.29
N PHE A 49 -4.98 5.68 -23.98
CA PHE A 49 -5.64 5.68 -22.68
C PHE A 49 -6.78 4.66 -22.70
N ALA A 50 -6.91 3.88 -21.64
CA ALA A 50 -8.09 3.05 -21.44
C ALA A 50 -9.31 3.97 -21.26
N GLU A 51 -10.39 3.71 -22.01
CA GLU A 51 -11.64 4.47 -21.89
C GLU A 51 -12.38 4.18 -20.58
N TYR A 52 -12.13 3.01 -19.98
CA TYR A 52 -12.78 2.55 -18.76
C TYR A 52 -11.74 2.03 -17.76
N SER A 53 -11.94 2.33 -16.48
CA SER A 53 -11.18 1.75 -15.37
C SER A 53 -11.99 0.62 -14.74
N GLU A 54 -11.44 -0.58 -14.68
CA GLU A 54 -12.05 -1.68 -13.94
C GLU A 54 -11.60 -1.67 -12.48
N LEU A 55 -12.56 -1.57 -11.55
CA LEU A 55 -12.30 -1.75 -10.13
C LEU A 55 -12.50 -3.24 -9.79
N ARG A 56 -11.41 -3.96 -9.55
CA ARG A 56 -11.47 -5.33 -9.03
C ARG A 56 -11.58 -5.30 -7.51
N LEU A 57 -12.74 -5.69 -6.99
CA LEU A 57 -12.95 -5.92 -5.57
C LEU A 57 -12.72 -7.41 -5.28
N TYR A 58 -11.68 -7.71 -4.51
CA TYR A 58 -11.45 -9.07 -4.04
C TYR A 58 -12.47 -9.41 -2.95
N SER A 59 -13.12 -10.55 -3.08
CA SER A 59 -14.04 -11.05 -2.06
C SER A 59 -13.28 -11.32 -0.75
N ASN A 60 -13.91 -10.99 0.37
CA ASN A 60 -13.31 -11.16 1.67
C ASN A 60 -13.21 -12.66 2.01
N ASP A 61 -12.02 -13.25 1.84
CA ASP A 61 -11.81 -14.67 2.12
C ASP A 61 -11.84 -14.94 3.63
N LYS A 62 -12.84 -15.72 4.07
CA LYS A 62 -13.03 -16.12 5.47
C LYS A 62 -11.87 -16.97 5.99
N TRP A 63 -11.26 -17.78 5.13
CA TRP A 63 -10.13 -18.62 5.52
C TRP A 63 -8.90 -17.76 5.80
N TYR A 64 -8.59 -16.82 4.90
CA TYR A 64 -7.57 -15.81 5.13
C TYR A 64 -7.82 -14.96 6.38
N GLN A 65 -9.06 -14.52 6.61
CA GLN A 65 -9.43 -13.77 7.83
C GLN A 65 -9.20 -14.58 9.11
N SER A 66 -9.55 -15.87 9.11
CA SER A 66 -9.34 -16.77 10.26
C SER A 66 -7.87 -17.08 10.52
N LYS A 67 -7.05 -17.04 9.47
CA LYS A 67 -5.60 -17.28 9.50
C LYS A 67 -4.79 -15.99 9.44
N LYS A 68 -5.40 -14.83 9.72
CA LYS A 68 -4.65 -13.57 9.81
C LYS A 68 -3.46 -13.80 10.73
N SER A 69 -2.27 -13.68 10.17
CA SER A 69 -1.04 -14.16 10.79
C SER A 69 -0.65 -13.37 12.04
N TYR A 70 -1.28 -12.22 12.28
CA TYR A 70 -0.94 -11.32 13.36
C TYR A 70 -2.18 -10.86 14.12
N THR A 71 -2.17 -11.10 15.42
CA THR A 71 -3.09 -10.54 16.40
C THR A 71 -2.87 -9.03 16.55
N SER A 72 -3.87 -8.32 17.08
CA SER A 72 -3.74 -6.88 17.37
C SER A 72 -2.58 -6.58 18.33
N ALA A 73 -2.30 -7.48 19.27
CA ALA A 73 -1.19 -7.38 20.20
C ALA A 73 0.16 -7.51 19.48
N GLU A 74 0.29 -8.42 18.52
CA GLU A 74 1.51 -8.58 17.71
C GLU A 74 1.73 -7.37 16.81
N VAL A 75 0.67 -6.88 16.15
CA VAL A 75 0.74 -5.65 15.35
C VAL A 75 1.24 -4.48 16.19
N LYS A 76 0.73 -4.33 17.43
CA LYS A 76 1.21 -3.30 18.35
C LYS A 76 2.70 -3.47 18.67
N LYS A 77 3.15 -4.69 18.97
CA LYS A 77 4.57 -4.98 19.23
C LYS A 77 5.45 -4.63 18.02
N PHE A 78 5.02 -4.96 16.80
CA PHE A 78 5.77 -4.61 15.59
C PHE A 78 5.87 -3.10 15.39
N ARG A 79 4.80 -2.36 15.69
CA ARG A 79 4.82 -0.88 15.63
C ARG A 79 5.77 -0.29 16.66
N ASP A 80 5.72 -0.78 17.89
CA ASP A 80 6.61 -0.32 18.96
C ASP A 80 8.08 -0.62 18.59
N GLN A 81 8.36 -1.82 18.05
CA GLN A 81 9.69 -2.18 17.57
C GLN A 81 10.15 -1.30 16.41
N ALA A 82 9.31 -1.10 15.39
CA ALA A 82 9.65 -0.25 14.25
C ALA A 82 9.93 1.21 14.65
N ALA A 83 9.25 1.72 15.70
CA ALA A 83 9.51 3.05 16.24
C ALA A 83 10.88 3.14 16.97
N LEU A 84 11.27 2.09 17.69
CA LEU A 84 12.60 1.98 18.29
C LEU A 84 13.68 1.89 17.21
N ASP A 85 13.46 1.07 16.18
CA ASP A 85 14.38 0.93 15.05
C ASP A 85 14.53 2.25 14.30
N ALA A 86 13.44 2.99 14.06
CA ALA A 86 13.47 4.31 13.44
C ALA A 86 14.34 5.30 14.24
N SER A 87 14.20 5.29 15.58
CA SER A 87 14.99 6.15 16.46
C SER A 87 16.47 5.77 16.45
N ARG A 88 16.78 4.46 16.49
CA ARG A 88 18.13 3.93 16.37
C ARG A 88 18.77 4.32 15.04
N ILE A 89 18.07 4.11 13.92
CA ILE A 89 18.54 4.42 12.56
C ILE A 89 18.76 5.92 12.39
N ARG A 90 17.87 6.76 12.93
CA ARG A 90 18.06 8.21 12.94
C ARG A 90 19.37 8.59 13.63
N ASN A 91 19.66 8.02 14.80
CA ASN A 91 20.90 8.28 15.52
C ASN A 91 22.12 7.80 14.71
N LEU A 92 22.03 6.62 14.09
CA LEU A 92 23.09 6.07 13.25
C LEU A 92 23.39 6.96 12.05
N ILE A 93 22.36 7.44 11.37
CA ILE A 93 22.49 8.40 10.26
C ILE A 93 23.10 9.71 10.75
N SER A 94 22.70 10.22 11.92
CA SER A 94 23.21 11.48 12.47
C SER A 94 24.70 11.45 12.83
N LEU A 95 25.22 10.27 13.17
CA LEU A 95 26.64 10.05 13.46
C LEU A 95 27.45 9.78 12.19
N CYS A 96 26.79 9.55 11.05
CA CYS A 96 27.47 9.22 9.81
C CYS A 96 28.08 10.50 9.21
N PRO A 97 29.40 10.54 8.96
CA PRO A 97 30.06 11.70 8.38
C PRO A 97 29.71 11.92 6.89
N ALA A 98 29.04 10.95 6.26
CA ALA A 98 28.61 11.04 4.88
C ALA A 98 27.52 12.11 4.73
N GLN A 99 27.87 13.23 4.10
CA GLN A 99 26.88 14.20 3.65
C GLN A 99 26.23 13.71 2.35
N ASN A 100 24.91 13.87 2.25
CA ASN A 100 24.05 13.62 1.08
C ASN A 100 23.58 12.18 0.89
N GLY A 101 22.36 11.87 1.35
CA GLY A 101 21.48 10.78 0.89
C GLY A 101 21.97 9.32 0.99
N CYS A 102 23.28 9.10 1.09
CA CYS A 102 23.95 7.81 0.98
C CYS A 102 24.23 7.18 2.35
N ALA A 103 23.91 7.88 3.45
CA ALA A 103 24.13 7.38 4.80
C ALA A 103 23.41 6.05 5.06
N ILE A 104 22.21 5.87 4.49
CA ILE A 104 21.45 4.62 4.61
C ILE A 104 22.14 3.50 3.82
N SER A 105 22.49 3.75 2.55
CA SER A 105 23.20 2.76 1.73
C SER A 105 24.51 2.33 2.38
N HIS A 106 25.31 3.28 2.87
CA HIS A 106 26.56 3.00 3.56
C HIS A 106 26.34 2.22 4.87
N ALA A 107 25.28 2.51 5.63
CA ALA A 107 24.93 1.73 6.83
C ALA A 107 24.49 0.29 6.50
N MET A 108 23.83 0.08 5.36
CA MET A 108 23.48 -1.25 4.86
C MET A 108 24.71 -2.01 4.38
N ASP A 109 25.59 -1.38 3.60
CA ASP A 109 26.83 -1.98 3.09
C ASP A 109 27.76 -2.38 4.25
N ALA A 110 27.77 -1.59 5.32
CA ALA A 110 28.49 -1.88 6.56
C ALA A 110 27.80 -2.94 7.46
N GLY A 111 26.62 -3.43 7.08
CA GLY A 111 25.85 -4.42 7.86
C GLY A 111 25.28 -3.90 9.18
N LEU A 112 25.26 -2.59 9.40
CA LEU A 112 24.72 -1.95 10.61
C LEU A 112 23.19 -1.80 10.57
N LEU A 113 22.63 -1.89 9.36
CA LEU A 113 21.21 -1.77 9.06
C LEU A 113 20.76 -2.96 8.22
N LYS A 114 19.70 -3.64 8.65
CA LYS A 114 19.09 -4.73 7.89
C LYS A 114 17.93 -4.22 7.04
N HIS A 115 17.66 -4.91 5.93
CA HIS A 115 16.56 -4.56 5.04
C HIS A 115 15.18 -4.66 5.73
N ASP A 116 14.98 -5.66 6.59
CA ASP A 116 13.71 -5.87 7.32
C ASP A 116 13.35 -4.69 8.23
N GLU A 117 14.35 -4.00 8.79
CA GLU A 117 14.14 -2.84 9.65
C GLU A 117 13.59 -1.65 8.85
N LEU A 118 14.08 -1.47 7.62
CA LEU A 118 13.58 -0.43 6.71
C LEU A 118 12.14 -0.70 6.27
N LEU A 119 11.82 -1.97 5.96
CA LEU A 119 10.44 -2.37 5.60
C LEU A 119 9.45 -2.10 6.74
N GLY A 120 9.84 -2.36 7.98
CA GLY A 120 9.01 -2.06 9.16
C GLY A 120 8.70 -0.56 9.30
N ILE A 121 9.70 0.29 9.04
CA ILE A 121 9.55 1.75 9.09
C ILE A 121 8.69 2.27 7.93
N GLU A 122 8.87 1.73 6.73
CA GLU A 122 8.05 2.08 5.56
C GLU A 122 6.55 1.82 5.83
N HIS A 123 6.23 0.68 6.44
CA HIS A 123 4.86 0.38 6.86
C HIS A 123 4.32 1.40 7.85
N LEU A 124 5.11 1.77 8.86
CA LEU A 124 4.72 2.76 9.86
C LEU A 124 4.43 4.14 9.23
N VAL A 125 5.25 4.57 8.26
CA VAL A 125 5.06 5.83 7.55
C VAL A 125 3.84 5.77 6.63
N SER A 126 3.66 4.67 5.90
CA SER A 126 2.56 4.49 4.95
C SER A 126 1.19 4.48 5.63
N GLU A 127 1.07 3.82 6.79
CA GLU A 127 -0.17 3.82 7.57
C GLU A 127 -0.55 5.25 8.01
N LYS A 128 0.43 6.02 8.50
CA LYS A 128 0.20 7.39 8.95
C LYS A 128 -0.15 8.31 7.77
N ALA A 129 0.52 8.15 6.63
CA ALA A 129 0.21 8.89 5.41
C ALA A 129 -1.21 8.59 4.91
N ALA A 130 -1.62 7.33 4.89
CA ALA A 130 -2.98 6.93 4.52
C ALA A 130 -4.03 7.50 5.48
N ALA A 131 -3.77 7.45 6.80
CA ALA A 131 -4.66 8.03 7.80
C ALA A 131 -4.80 9.55 7.65
N ASN A 132 -3.68 10.25 7.43
CA ASN A 132 -3.66 11.70 7.18
C ASN A 132 -4.42 12.07 5.91
N ALA A 133 -4.19 11.36 4.80
CA ALA A 133 -4.90 11.60 3.54
C ALA A 133 -6.42 11.41 3.70
N LEU A 134 -6.85 10.41 4.49
CA LEU A 134 -8.26 10.19 4.79
C LEU A 134 -8.84 11.33 5.65
N TYR A 135 -8.09 11.80 6.65
CA TYR A 135 -8.48 12.94 7.48
C TYR A 135 -8.63 14.22 6.65
N GLU A 136 -7.64 14.55 5.82
CA GLU A 136 -7.67 15.70 4.91
C GLU A 136 -8.87 15.63 3.96
N ARG A 137 -9.16 14.45 3.41
CA ARG A 137 -10.33 14.23 2.55
C ARG A 137 -11.64 14.50 3.30
N LYS A 138 -11.77 14.02 4.54
CA LYS A 138 -12.95 14.29 5.38
C LYS A 138 -13.10 15.78 5.67
N ALA A 139 -12.01 16.46 6.03
CA ALA A 139 -12.01 17.90 6.27
C ALA A 139 -12.44 18.68 5.02
N HIS A 140 -11.90 18.32 3.85
CA HIS A 140 -12.29 18.91 2.58
C HIS A 140 -13.77 18.70 2.26
N VAL A 141 -14.28 17.47 2.44
CA VAL A 141 -15.71 17.16 2.23
C VAL A 141 -16.58 18.01 3.16
N ALA A 142 -16.23 18.12 4.45
CA ALA A 142 -16.98 18.94 5.40
C ALA A 142 -17.01 20.42 4.99
N LEU A 143 -15.88 20.99 4.55
CA LEU A 143 -15.82 22.36 4.03
C LEU A 143 -16.67 22.53 2.78
N THR A 144 -16.63 21.55 1.86
CA THR A 144 -17.40 21.59 0.62
C THR A 144 -18.89 21.54 0.89
N LEU A 145 -19.34 20.64 1.78
CA LEU A 145 -20.75 20.53 2.18
C LEU A 145 -21.23 21.82 2.86
N ARG A 146 -20.44 22.38 3.78
CA ARG A 146 -20.78 23.66 4.42
C ARG A 146 -20.89 24.80 3.40
N ALA A 147 -19.99 24.85 2.42
CA ALA A 147 -20.07 25.85 1.35
C ALA A 147 -21.31 25.66 0.48
N GLN A 148 -21.69 24.41 0.19
CA GLN A 148 -22.92 24.08 -0.53
C GLN A 148 -24.17 24.49 0.25
N GLU A 149 -24.24 24.22 1.55
CA GLU A 149 -25.34 24.64 2.41
C GLU A 149 -25.49 26.17 2.44
N VAL A 150 -24.37 26.90 2.54
CA VAL A 150 -24.38 28.38 2.49
C VAL A 150 -24.86 28.87 1.13
N MET A 151 -24.46 28.22 0.03
CA MET A 151 -24.94 28.57 -1.30
C MET A 151 -26.42 28.25 -1.47
N GLN A 152 -26.90 27.08 -1.02
CA GLN A 152 -28.31 26.74 -1.04
C GLN A 152 -29.13 27.81 -0.33
N ARG A 153 -28.83 28.10 0.94
CA ARG A 153 -29.54 29.16 1.71
C ARG A 153 -29.53 30.53 1.03
N LYS A 154 -28.45 30.89 0.31
CA LYS A 154 -28.35 32.15 -0.41
C LYS A 154 -29.16 32.18 -1.71
N TYR A 155 -29.36 31.03 -2.34
CA TYR A 155 -29.92 30.92 -3.69
C TYR A 155 -31.14 29.99 -3.78
N ASP A 156 -31.76 29.61 -2.65
CA ASP A 156 -32.89 28.67 -2.58
C ASP A 156 -34.11 29.09 -3.45
N ASN A 157 -34.16 30.34 -3.93
CA ASN A 157 -35.18 30.85 -4.86
C ASN A 157 -34.67 31.17 -6.28
N THR A 158 -33.40 30.93 -6.63
CA THR A 158 -32.79 31.41 -7.89
C THR A 158 -31.98 30.37 -8.66
N VAL A 159 -31.62 29.23 -8.08
CA VAL A 159 -30.84 28.21 -8.81
C VAL A 159 -31.75 27.32 -9.64
N ASN A 160 -31.85 27.63 -10.93
CA ASN A 160 -32.50 26.76 -11.91
C ASN A 160 -31.59 25.56 -12.21
N ASP A 161 -32.08 24.33 -12.02
CA ASP A 161 -31.34 23.07 -12.29
C ASP A 161 -30.73 23.02 -13.69
N VAL A 162 -31.37 23.66 -14.67
CA VAL A 162 -30.87 23.77 -16.04
C VAL A 162 -29.55 24.56 -16.11
N TRP A 163 -29.39 25.58 -15.27
CA TRP A 163 -28.16 26.37 -15.20
C TRP A 163 -27.02 25.56 -14.54
N LEU A 164 -27.30 24.85 -13.45
CA LEU A 164 -26.33 23.95 -12.80
C LEU A 164 -25.83 22.89 -13.78
N ALA A 165 -26.72 22.24 -14.54
CA ALA A 165 -26.36 21.25 -15.54
C ALA A 165 -25.46 21.83 -16.65
N LYS A 166 -25.70 23.07 -17.08
CA LYS A 166 -24.84 23.77 -18.05
C LYS A 166 -23.46 24.09 -17.48
N VAL A 167 -23.37 24.56 -16.24
CA VAL A 167 -22.10 24.86 -15.57
C VAL A 167 -21.28 23.57 -15.38
N ALA A 168 -21.92 22.49 -14.90
CA ALA A 168 -21.27 21.19 -14.73
C ALA A 168 -20.69 20.65 -16.05
N ARG A 169 -21.46 20.71 -17.15
CA ARG A 169 -20.97 20.34 -18.50
C ARG A 169 -19.76 21.16 -18.92
N ARG A 170 -19.78 22.48 -18.71
CA ARG A 170 -18.68 23.39 -19.10
C ARG A 170 -17.41 23.13 -18.27
N LEU A 171 -17.54 22.81 -16.98
CA LEU A 171 -16.40 22.49 -16.13
C LEU A 171 -15.80 21.12 -16.48
N SER A 172 -16.65 20.12 -16.73
CA SER A 172 -16.21 18.79 -17.17
C SER A 172 -15.43 18.87 -18.49
N SER A 173 -15.94 19.58 -19.51
CA SER A 173 -15.24 19.70 -20.79
C SER A 173 -13.88 20.42 -20.67
N ARG A 174 -13.77 21.42 -19.80
CA ARG A 174 -12.48 22.10 -19.49
C ARG A 174 -11.50 21.16 -18.78
N SER A 175 -11.99 20.35 -17.84
CA SER A 175 -11.17 19.34 -17.16
C SER A 175 -10.58 18.34 -18.16
N VAL A 176 -11.43 17.78 -19.03
CA VAL A 176 -11.01 16.87 -20.11
C VAL A 176 -10.00 17.51 -21.04
N LYS A 177 -10.21 18.77 -21.45
CA LYS A 177 -9.26 19.50 -22.30
C LYS A 177 -7.90 19.70 -21.62
N ARG A 178 -7.87 20.06 -20.33
CA ARG A 178 -6.64 20.19 -19.56
C ARG A 178 -5.92 18.86 -19.39
N ALA A 179 -6.66 17.78 -19.12
CA ALA A 179 -6.10 16.44 -19.03
C ALA A 179 -5.42 16.03 -20.35
N ARG A 180 -6.07 16.29 -21.50
CA ARG A 180 -5.49 16.06 -22.83
C ARG A 180 -4.21 16.87 -23.07
N ILE A 181 -4.18 18.15 -22.70
CA ILE A 181 -2.98 18.99 -22.87
C ILE A 181 -1.81 18.48 -22.01
N ARG A 182 -2.05 17.99 -20.79
CA ARG A 182 -1.00 17.42 -19.94
C ARG A 182 -0.46 16.09 -20.44
N ALA A 183 -1.23 15.38 -21.26
CA ALA A 183 -0.89 14.07 -21.79
C ALA A 183 -0.24 14.11 -23.18
N ALA A 184 -0.27 15.26 -23.86
CA ALA A 184 0.36 15.50 -25.16
C ALA A 184 1.76 16.11 -24.97
#